data_AF-A0A7G9S1F8-F1
#
_entry.id   AF-A0A7G9S1F8-F1
#
_cell.length_a   1.000
_cell.length_b   1.000
_cell.length_c   1.000
_cell.angle_alpha   90.00
_cell.angle_beta   90.00
_cell.angle_gamma   90.00
#
_symmetry.space_group_name_H-M   'P 1'
#
loop_
_entity.id
_entity.type
_entity.pdbx_description
1 polymer ?
#
loop_
_entity_poly.entity_id
_entity_poly.type
_entity_poly.pdbx_seq_one_letter_code
_entity_poly.pdbx_strand_id
1 'polypeptide(L)'
;MSSLDPLLNHPNLKNITLNNSYLNSKDEYEKLYNLQHLNRISLFANQLTDESHIVEVVSNHPSITHVELSNNFLTDFSSLDKMQQKDSVYFSAGVKKFHQKIQ
;
A
#
# COMPACT_ATOMS: atom_id res chain seq x y z
N MET A 1 -7.76 -18.41 -4.64
CA MET A 1 -6.69 -18.20 -3.65
C MET A 1 -6.02 -16.89 -4.02
N SER A 2 -5.91 -15.97 -3.07
CA SER A 2 -5.26 -14.71 -3.39
C SER A 2 -3.75 -14.84 -3.21
N SER A 3 -3.01 -13.99 -3.91
CA SER A 3 -1.56 -14.01 -3.90
C SER A 3 -0.94 -13.77 -2.51
N LEU A 4 -1.73 -13.23 -1.57
CA LEU A 4 -1.30 -12.94 -0.20
C LEU A 4 -1.58 -14.07 0.81
N ASP A 5 -2.31 -15.13 0.42
CA ASP A 5 -2.63 -16.26 1.32
C ASP A 5 -1.40 -16.85 2.02
N PRO A 6 -0.23 -17.03 1.36
CA PRO A 6 0.96 -17.57 2.02
C PRO A 6 1.49 -16.70 3.17
N LEU A 7 1.21 -15.39 3.17
CA LEU A 7 1.69 -14.47 4.21
C LEU A 7 1.02 -14.74 5.56
N LEU A 8 -0.19 -15.31 5.56
CA LEU A 8 -0.94 -15.64 6.77
C LEU A 8 -0.25 -16.75 7.59
N ASN A 9 0.63 -17.54 6.97
CA ASN A 9 1.46 -18.54 7.67
C ASN A 9 2.65 -17.91 8.41
N HIS A 10 2.85 -16.59 8.27
CA HIS A 10 3.92 -15.84 8.91
C HIS A 10 3.33 -14.68 9.74
N PRO A 11 2.61 -14.97 10.84
CA PRO A 11 1.86 -13.95 11.60
C PRO A 11 2.75 -12.87 12.23
N ASN A 12 4.04 -13.14 12.39
CA ASN A 12 5.02 -12.22 12.97
C ASN A 12 5.72 -11.32 11.93
N LEU A 13 5.23 -11.27 10.69
CA LEU A 13 5.76 -10.37 9.66
C LEU A 13 5.67 -8.93 10.12
N LYS A 14 6.83 -8.24 10.13
CA LYS A 14 6.92 -6.81 10.45
C LYS A 14 7.00 -5.93 9.21
N ASN A 15 7.49 -6.48 8.11
CA ASN A 15 7.73 -5.76 6.88
C ASN A 15 7.31 -6.62 5.70
N ILE A 16 6.60 -6.03 4.74
CA ILE A 16 6.18 -6.69 3.52
C ILE A 16 6.56 -5.82 2.32
N THR A 17 7.13 -6.46 1.30
CA THR A 17 7.47 -5.82 0.02
C THR A 17 6.68 -6.51 -1.08
N LEU A 18 5.77 -5.77 -1.70
CA LEU A 18 4.87 -6.21 -2.78
C LEU A 18 5.13 -5.36 -4.03
N ASN A 19 6.40 -5.07 -4.29
CA ASN A 19 6.80 -4.21 -5.41
C ASN A 19 6.53 -4.90 -6.74
N ASN A 20 6.13 -4.14 -7.77
CA ASN A 20 5.81 -4.67 -9.11
C ASN A 20 4.79 -5.82 -9.08
N SER A 21 3.87 -5.79 -8.13
CA SER A 21 2.78 -6.75 -8.04
C SER A 21 1.56 -6.25 -8.83
N TYR A 22 0.62 -7.14 -9.11
CA TYR A 22 -0.63 -6.81 -9.81
C TYR A 22 -1.83 -6.80 -8.86
N LEU A 23 -1.59 -6.44 -7.58
CA LEU A 23 -2.61 -6.40 -6.54
C LEU A 23 -3.58 -5.25 -6.82
N ASN A 24 -4.77 -5.58 -7.31
CA ASN A 24 -5.75 -4.61 -7.78
C ASN A 24 -7.15 -4.80 -7.18
N SER A 25 -7.30 -5.70 -6.21
CA SER A 25 -8.58 -5.95 -5.54
C SER A 25 -8.54 -5.54 -4.08
N LYS A 26 -9.62 -4.91 -3.61
CA LYS A 26 -9.81 -4.58 -2.19
C LYS A 26 -9.67 -5.83 -1.29
N ASP A 27 -10.30 -6.93 -1.70
CA ASP A 27 -10.31 -8.21 -0.98
C ASP A 27 -8.90 -8.78 -0.74
N GLU A 28 -7.94 -8.50 -1.63
CA GLU A 28 -6.56 -8.89 -1.39
C GLU A 28 -5.93 -8.11 -0.23
N TYR A 29 -6.16 -6.80 -0.17
CA TYR A 29 -5.57 -5.95 0.86
C TYR A 29 -6.17 -6.14 2.25
N GLU A 30 -7.44 -6.57 2.36
CA GLU A 30 -8.07 -6.84 3.66
C GLU A 30 -7.33 -7.94 4.45
N LYS A 31 -6.63 -8.86 3.78
CA LYS A 31 -5.84 -9.91 4.46
C LYS A 31 -4.69 -9.34 5.28
N LEU A 32 -4.23 -8.13 4.97
CA LEU A 32 -3.19 -7.45 5.73
C LEU A 32 -3.66 -7.16 7.17
N TYR A 33 -4.97 -7.02 7.43
CA TYR A 33 -5.51 -6.90 8.79
C TYR A 33 -5.15 -8.07 9.71
N ASN A 34 -4.93 -9.27 9.14
CA ASN A 34 -4.57 -10.44 9.94
C ASN A 34 -3.09 -10.45 10.35
N LEU A 35 -2.26 -9.55 9.81
CA LEU A 35 -0.82 -9.46 10.09
C LEU A 35 -0.57 -8.42 11.18
N GLN A 36 -1.04 -8.71 12.39
CA GLN A 36 -1.10 -7.79 13.53
C GLN A 36 0.24 -7.11 13.90
N HIS A 37 1.38 -7.72 13.53
CA HIS A 37 2.72 -7.18 13.78
C HIS A 37 3.31 -6.39 12.61
N LEU A 38 2.56 -6.22 11.52
CA LEU A 38 3.01 -5.54 10.32
C LEU A 38 3.15 -4.04 10.56
N ASN A 39 4.37 -3.54 10.39
CA ASN A 39 4.70 -2.15 10.63
C ASN A 39 4.95 -1.37 9.33
N ARG A 40 5.49 -2.04 8.30
CA ARG A 40 5.82 -1.43 7.02
C ARG A 40 5.29 -2.24 5.83
N ILE A 41 4.72 -1.52 4.87
CA ILE A 41 4.34 -2.05 3.57
C ILE A 41 5.03 -1.25 2.46
N SER A 42 5.65 -1.94 1.51
CA SER A 42 6.12 -1.36 0.26
C SER A 42 5.29 -1.87 -0.91
N LEU A 43 4.64 -0.94 -1.61
CA LEU A 43 3.89 -1.12 -2.85
C LEU A 43 4.54 -0.30 -3.99
N PHE A 44 5.85 -0.13 -3.93
CA PHE A 44 6.61 0.59 -4.95
C PHE A 44 6.44 -0.04 -6.33
N ALA A 45 6.33 0.79 -7.36
CA ALA A 45 6.28 0.36 -8.76
C ALA A 45 5.11 -0.59 -9.11
N ASN A 46 3.97 -0.45 -8.41
CA ASN A 46 2.74 -1.13 -8.80
C ASN A 46 1.96 -0.30 -9.85
N GLN A 47 0.74 -0.73 -10.18
CA GLN A 47 -0.14 -0.04 -11.13
C GLN A 47 -1.37 0.59 -10.43
N LEU A 48 -1.23 1.01 -9.17
CA LEU A 48 -2.34 1.60 -8.41
C LEU A 48 -2.75 2.94 -9.02
N THR A 49 -4.04 3.10 -9.27
CA THR A 49 -4.65 4.35 -9.78
C THR A 49 -5.44 5.09 -8.71
N ASP A 50 -5.78 4.40 -7.63
CA ASP A 50 -6.51 4.90 -6.46
C ASP A 50 -5.89 4.28 -5.20
N GLU A 51 -5.67 5.12 -4.18
CA GLU A 51 -5.11 4.75 -2.89
C GLU A 51 -6.17 4.53 -1.79
N SER A 52 -7.45 4.77 -2.07
CA SER A 52 -8.54 4.72 -1.09
C SER A 52 -8.57 3.42 -0.27
N HIS A 53 -8.37 2.28 -0.92
CA HIS A 53 -8.30 0.97 -0.25
C HIS A 53 -7.09 0.82 0.66
N ILE A 54 -5.92 1.34 0.27
CA ILE A 54 -4.72 1.32 1.11
C ILE A 54 -4.92 2.22 2.33
N VAL A 55 -5.50 3.40 2.11
CA VAL A 55 -5.87 4.34 3.17
C VAL A 55 -6.81 3.71 4.19
N GLU A 56 -7.83 2.98 3.73
CA GLU A 56 -8.76 2.24 4.59
C GLU A 56 -8.04 1.18 5.43
N VAL A 57 -7.18 0.36 4.80
CA VAL A 57 -6.40 -0.67 5.51
C VAL A 57 -5.49 -0.05 6.56
N VAL A 58 -4.73 0.96 6.20
CA VAL A 58 -3.74 1.58 7.10
C VAL A 58 -4.44 2.33 8.24
N SER A 59 -5.61 2.93 7.98
CA SER A 59 -6.38 3.64 9.01
C SER A 59 -6.94 2.73 10.10
N ASN A 60 -7.18 1.46 9.76
CA ASN A 60 -7.77 0.46 10.64
C ASN A 60 -6.76 -0.57 11.17
N HIS A 61 -5.53 -0.57 10.65
CA HIS A 61 -4.50 -1.51 11.10
C HIS A 61 -3.85 -1.05 12.42
N PRO A 62 -3.63 -1.95 13.39
CA PRO A 62 -3.17 -1.56 14.73
C PRO A 62 -1.72 -1.05 14.79
N SER A 63 -0.90 -1.38 13.81
CA SER A 63 0.57 -1.23 13.92
C SER A 63 1.30 -0.73 12.67
N ILE A 64 0.61 -0.48 11.55
CA ILE A 64 1.27 0.05 10.34
C ILE A 64 1.60 1.51 10.57
N THR A 65 2.86 1.87 10.30
CA THR A 65 3.35 3.25 10.44
C THR A 65 4.09 3.72 9.19
N HIS A 66 4.39 2.83 8.24
CA HIS A 66 5.15 3.16 7.03
C HIS A 66 4.53 2.51 5.80
N VAL A 67 4.19 3.33 4.81
CA VAL A 67 3.58 2.89 3.55
C VAL A 67 4.27 3.56 2.38
N GLU A 68 4.77 2.75 1.45
CA GLU A 68 5.48 3.22 0.26
C GLU A 68 4.66 2.95 -1.01
N LEU A 69 4.17 4.01 -1.64
CA LEU A 69 3.30 4.03 -2.81
C LEU A 69 3.98 4.68 -4.03
N SER A 70 5.26 5.03 -3.93
CA SER A 70 6.00 5.68 -5.02
C SER A 70 6.02 4.83 -6.31
N ASN A 71 6.06 5.50 -7.46
CA ASN A 71 6.09 4.89 -8.79
C ASN A 71 4.80 4.09 -9.14
N ASN A 72 3.65 4.56 -8.64
CA ASN A 72 2.31 4.12 -9.05
C ASN A 72 1.64 5.14 -9.99
N PHE A 73 0.44 4.84 -10.49
CA PHE A 73 -0.36 5.74 -11.34
C PHE A 73 -1.41 6.55 -10.55
N LEU A 74 -1.13 6.82 -9.27
CA LEU A 74 -1.98 7.67 -8.43
C LEU A 74 -2.03 9.08 -9.01
N THR A 75 -3.23 9.66 -9.11
CA THR A 75 -3.45 11.01 -9.66
C THR A 75 -4.17 11.95 -8.70
N ASP A 76 -4.87 11.38 -7.72
CA ASP A 76 -5.43 12.06 -6.56
C ASP A 76 -4.63 11.60 -5.33
N PHE A 77 -4.45 12.48 -4.36
CA PHE A 77 -3.78 12.21 -3.08
C PHE A 77 -4.57 12.75 -1.88
N SER A 78 -5.79 13.24 -2.11
CA SER A 78 -6.63 13.87 -1.11
C SER A 78 -6.99 12.94 0.05
N SER A 79 -6.97 11.62 -0.17
CA SER A 79 -7.18 10.63 0.88
C SER A 79 -5.94 10.49 1.79
N LEU A 80 -4.72 10.60 1.23
CA LEU A 80 -3.48 10.61 2.02
C LEU A 80 -3.35 11.87 2.88
N ASP A 81 -3.74 13.03 2.35
CA ASP A 81 -3.70 14.30 3.07
C ASP A 81 -4.56 14.29 4.34
N LYS A 82 -5.66 13.53 4.33
CA LYS A 82 -6.51 13.30 5.51
C LYS A 82 -5.85 12.37 6.53
N MET A 83 -5.01 11.44 6.08
CA MET A 83 -4.32 10.50 6.97
C MET A 83 -3.08 11.10 7.65
N GLN A 84 -2.36 12.02 7.00
CA GLN A 84 -1.20 12.69 7.61
C GLN A 84 -1.56 13.50 8.87
N GLN A 85 -2.85 13.77 9.10
CA GLN A 85 -3.36 14.42 10.31
C GLN A 85 -3.55 13.44 11.49
N LYS A 86 -3.46 12.13 11.24
CA LYS A 86 -3.47 11.08 12.27
C LYS A 86 -2.01 10.74 12.58
N ASP A 87 -1.51 11.30 13.68
CA ASP A 87 -0.09 11.24 14.05
C ASP A 87 0.49 9.81 13.99
N SER A 88 1.60 9.66 13.27
CA SER A 88 2.54 8.51 13.23
C SER A 88 2.54 7.60 11.98
N VAL A 89 1.82 7.92 10.90
CA VAL A 89 1.93 7.17 9.63
C VAL A 89 2.63 7.97 8.55
N TYR A 90 3.76 7.46 8.07
CA TYR A 90 4.53 8.02 6.97
C TYR A 90 4.12 7.38 5.64
N PHE A 91 3.74 8.22 4.67
CA PHE A 91 3.48 7.84 3.29
C PHE A 91 4.58 8.37 2.37
N SER A 92 5.17 7.51 1.54
CA SER A 92 5.90 7.96 0.35
C SER A 92 5.01 7.78 -0.86
N ALA A 93 4.59 8.87 -1.50
CA ALA A 93 3.74 8.83 -2.69
C ALA A 93 4.40 9.62 -3.83
N GLY A 94 4.38 9.06 -5.03
CA GLY A 94 4.98 9.67 -6.20
C GLY A 94 4.34 9.15 -7.48
N VAL A 95 3.97 10.07 -8.36
CA VAL A 95 3.32 9.75 -9.64
C VAL A 95 4.34 9.20 -10.62
N LYS A 96 4.09 8.00 -11.14
CA LYS A 96 4.79 7.47 -12.31
C LYS A 96 4.37 8.29 -13.53
N LYS A 97 5.23 9.22 -13.94
CA LYS A 97 5.05 9.97 -15.19
C LYS A 97 5.33 9.04 -16.37
N PHE A 98 4.38 8.90 -17.28
CA PHE A 98 4.65 8.30 -18.58
C PHE A 98 5.70 9.17 -19.28
N HIS A 99 6.91 8.64 -19.42
CA HIS A 99 7.82 9.16 -20.42
C HIS A 99 7.25 8.66 -21.76
N GLN A 100 6.40 9.46 -22.41
CA GLN A 100 6.19 9.29 -23.84
C GLN A 100 7.57 9.44 -24.48
N LYS A 101 8.13 8.32 -24.97
CA LYS A 101 9.15 8.42 -26.01
C LYS A 101 8.44 9.02 -27.22
N ILE A 102 8.65 10.32 -27.44
CA ILE A 102 8.49 10.91 -28.75
C ILE A 102 9.65 10.35 -29.58
N GLN A 103 9.35 9.38 -30.44
CA GLN A 103 10.01 9.10 -31.72
C GLN A 103 9.41 7.85 -32.35
#